data_AF-A0A7Y0R096-F1
#
_entry.id   AF-A0A7Y0R096-F1
#
_cell.length_a   1.000
_cell.length_b   1.000
_cell.length_c   1.000
_cell.angle_alpha   90.00
_cell.angle_beta   90.00
_cell.angle_gamma   90.00
#
_symmetry.space_group_name_H-M   'P 1'
#
loop_
_entity.id
_entity.type
_entity.pdbx_description
1 polymer ?
#
loop_
_entity_poly.entity_id
_entity_poly.type
_entity_poly.pdbx_seq_one_letter_code
_entity_poly.pdbx_strand_id
1 'polypeptide(L)'
;KIEAASEHKLLSMLPEEFQEDFAPFLLSHSSHEEDSQIVKQADSICAYLKCLEELSAGNHEFALAKKRLDVTLQERKTPEMEYFLNTFAPSFELSLDEIS
;
A
#
# COMPACT_ATOMS: atom_id res chain seq x y z
N LYS A 1 -3.77 5.84 18.62
CA LYS A 1 -4.83 6.47 19.47
C LYS A 1 -5.81 7.30 18.65
N ILE A 2 -5.35 8.12 17.68
CA ILE A 2 -6.25 8.88 16.79
C ILE A 2 -6.91 7.98 15.73
N GLU A 3 -6.17 7.06 15.11
CA GLU A 3 -6.72 6.11 14.12
C GLU A 3 -7.82 5.25 14.70
N ALA A 4 -7.56 4.50 15.78
CA ALA A 4 -8.59 3.69 16.44
C ALA A 4 -9.85 4.49 16.81
N ALA A 5 -9.71 5.73 17.26
CA ALA A 5 -10.87 6.59 17.54
C ALA A 5 -11.64 6.98 16.26
N SER A 6 -10.93 7.15 15.14
CA SER A 6 -11.51 7.44 13.82
C SER A 6 -12.19 6.21 13.23
N GLU A 7 -11.59 5.01 13.36
CA GLU A 7 -12.17 3.72 12.97
C GLU A 7 -13.51 3.48 13.67
N HIS A 8 -13.55 3.60 15.00
CA HIS A 8 -14.79 3.43 15.77
C HIS A 8 -15.83 4.50 15.44
N LYS A 9 -15.39 5.75 15.21
CA LYS A 9 -16.30 6.81 14.78
C LYS A 9 -16.90 6.52 13.41
N LEU A 10 -16.11 6.01 12.47
CA LEU A 10 -16.59 5.65 11.14
C LEU A 10 -17.58 4.48 11.21
N LEU A 11 -17.31 3.46 12.03
CA LEU A 11 -18.22 2.35 12.23
C LEU A 11 -19.57 2.81 12.83
N SER A 12 -19.52 3.72 13.80
CA SER A 12 -20.73 4.27 14.45
C SER A 12 -21.62 5.12 13.52
N MET A 13 -21.12 5.48 12.32
CA MET A 13 -21.92 6.17 11.30
C MET A 13 -22.83 5.22 10.51
N LEU A 14 -22.62 3.91 10.61
CA LEU A 14 -23.47 2.91 9.97
C LEU A 14 -24.69 2.57 10.85
N PRO A 15 -25.85 2.23 10.24
CA PRO A 15 -26.95 1.57 10.94
C PRO A 15 -26.47 0.38 11.76
N GLU A 16 -27.07 0.16 12.94
CA GLU A 16 -26.62 -0.86 13.90
C GLU A 16 -26.58 -2.25 13.28
N GLU A 17 -27.54 -2.57 12.40
CA GLU A 17 -27.61 -3.84 11.68
C GLU A 17 -26.42 -4.12 10.75
N PHE A 18 -25.64 -3.11 10.38
CA PHE A 18 -24.46 -3.26 9.50
C PHE A 18 -23.13 -3.15 10.23
N GLN A 19 -23.12 -2.77 11.51
CA GLN A 19 -21.86 -2.53 12.22
C GLN A 19 -21.05 -3.82 12.40
N GLU A 20 -21.71 -4.95 12.64
CA GLU A 20 -21.02 -6.24 12.78
C GLU A 20 -20.37 -6.67 11.45
N ASP A 21 -21.12 -6.59 10.34
CA ASP A 21 -20.64 -6.98 9.01
C ASP A 21 -19.47 -6.12 8.53
N PHE A 22 -19.43 -4.83 8.91
CA PHE A 22 -18.40 -3.90 8.47
C PHE A 22 -17.20 -3.80 9.41
N ALA A 23 -17.30 -4.30 10.65
CA ALA A 23 -16.23 -4.23 11.62
C ALA A 23 -14.90 -4.84 11.14
N PRO A 24 -14.85 -6.01 10.46
CA PRO A 24 -13.59 -6.59 9.98
C PRO A 24 -12.86 -5.75 8.94
N PHE A 25 -13.59 -4.89 8.21
CA PHE A 25 -13.04 -4.04 7.15
C PHE A 25 -12.65 -2.65 7.64
N LEU A 26 -13.28 -2.15 8.70
CA LEU A 26 -13.07 -0.80 9.21
C LEU A 26 -12.21 -0.75 10.48
N LEU A 27 -12.20 -1.82 11.27
CA LEU A 27 -11.46 -1.87 12.53
C LEU A 27 -10.19 -2.70 12.37
N SER A 28 -9.03 -2.08 12.57
CA SER A 28 -7.72 -2.74 12.38
C SER A 28 -7.51 -3.96 13.30
N HIS A 29 -8.21 -4.04 14.43
CA HIS A 29 -8.11 -5.17 15.37
C HIS A 29 -9.07 -6.32 15.04
N SER A 30 -10.04 -6.08 14.17
CA SER A 30 -11.03 -7.09 13.73
C SER A 30 -10.70 -7.65 12.34
N SER A 31 -9.69 -7.10 11.66
CA SER A 31 -9.26 -7.55 10.34
C SER A 31 -8.61 -8.93 10.41
N HIS A 32 -8.81 -9.74 9.36
CA HIS A 32 -8.06 -10.98 9.19
C HIS A 32 -6.57 -10.68 9.00
N GLU A 33 -5.71 -11.37 9.75
CA GLU A 33 -4.27 -11.12 9.75
C GLU A 33 -3.68 -11.32 8.34
N GLU A 34 -4.09 -12.37 7.62
CA GLU A 34 -3.62 -12.65 6.26
C GLU A 34 -3.93 -11.50 5.29
N ASP A 35 -5.17 -11.00 5.29
CA ASP A 35 -5.59 -9.86 4.48
C ASP A 35 -4.80 -8.60 4.87
N SER A 36 -4.64 -8.34 6.17
CA SER A 36 -3.88 -7.21 6.69
C SER A 36 -2.42 -7.22 6.22
N GLN A 37 -1.79 -8.40 6.18
CA GLN A 37 -0.42 -8.54 5.67
C GLN A 37 -0.35 -8.26 4.16
N ILE A 38 -1.29 -8.77 3.37
CA ILE A 38 -1.34 -8.50 1.92
C ILE A 38 -1.56 -7.01 1.66
N VAL A 39 -2.51 -6.38 2.36
CA VAL A 39 -2.80 -4.94 2.20
C VAL A 39 -1.59 -4.09 2.56
N LYS A 40 -0.85 -4.42 3.63
CA LYS A 40 0.39 -3.71 4.00
C LYS A 40 1.50 -3.86 2.97
N GLN A 41 1.61 -5.04 2.35
CA GLN A 41 2.55 -5.25 1.25
C GLN A 41 2.16 -4.42 0.03
N ALA A 42 0.88 -4.44 -0.35
CA ALA A 42 0.35 -3.66 -1.46
C ALA A 42 0.54 -2.15 -1.25
N ASP A 43 0.28 -1.64 -0.05
CA ASP A 43 0.52 -0.23 0.31
C ASP A 43 2.00 0.17 0.11
N SER A 44 2.92 -0.69 0.57
CA SER A 44 4.37 -0.46 0.40
C SER A 44 4.78 -0.46 -1.08
N ILE A 45 4.21 -1.36 -1.87
CA ILE A 45 4.42 -1.42 -3.32
C ILE A 45 3.88 -0.15 -3.99
N CYS A 46 2.66 0.27 -3.68
CA CYS A 46 2.06 1.49 -4.23
C CYS A 46 2.92 2.73 -3.94
N ALA A 47 3.40 2.87 -2.69
CA ALA A 47 4.30 3.96 -2.32
C ALA A 47 5.62 3.92 -3.11
N TYR A 48 6.16 2.71 -3.35
CA TYR A 48 7.35 2.51 -4.15
C TYR A 48 7.15 2.87 -5.62
N LEU A 49 6.07 2.38 -6.24
CA LEU A 49 5.72 2.70 -7.63
C LEU A 49 5.51 4.20 -7.81
N LYS A 50 4.86 4.87 -6.85
CA LYS A 50 4.72 6.33 -6.87
C LYS A 50 6.07 7.04 -6.88
N CYS A 51 7.07 6.51 -6.16
CA CYS A 51 8.43 7.06 -6.21
C CYS A 51 9.08 6.85 -7.59
N LEU A 52 8.87 5.70 -8.24
CA LEU A 52 9.39 5.44 -9.59
C LEU A 52 8.81 6.42 -10.61
N GLU A 53 7.49 6.63 -10.58
CA GLU A 53 6.80 7.58 -11.46
C GLU A 53 7.33 9.01 -11.29
N GLU A 54 7.46 9.47 -10.04
CA GLU A 54 7.97 10.82 -9.74
C GLU A 54 9.43 10.98 -10.19
N LEU A 55 10.27 9.96 -10.02
CA LEU A 55 11.65 9.98 -10.48
C LEU A 55 11.74 9.98 -12.02
N SER A 56 10.89 9.20 -12.70
CA SER A 56 10.79 9.20 -14.17
C SER A 56 10.32 10.56 -14.69
N ALA A 57 9.42 11.24 -13.96
CA ALA A 57 9.01 12.61 -14.22
C ALA A 57 10.07 13.69 -13.86
N GLY A 58 11.25 13.30 -13.37
CA GLY A 58 12.35 14.21 -13.02
C GLY A 58 12.29 14.81 -11.62
N ASN A 59 11.35 14.36 -10.78
CA ASN A 59 11.22 14.82 -9.39
C ASN A 59 12.16 14.04 -8.45
N HIS A 60 13.38 14.55 -8.31
CA HIS A 60 14.41 13.93 -7.48
C HIS A 60 14.19 14.03 -5.96
N GLU A 61 13.17 14.75 -5.47
CA GLU A 61 12.82 14.79 -4.04
C GLU A 61 12.43 13.40 -3.51
N PHE A 62 11.92 12.54 -4.40
CA PHE A 62 11.52 11.17 -4.07
C PHE A 62 12.68 10.17 -3.97
N ALA A 63 13.93 10.56 -4.30
CA ALA A 63 15.07 9.65 -4.26
C ALA A 63 15.35 9.10 -2.84
N LEU A 64 15.21 9.95 -1.81
CA LEU A 64 15.39 9.53 -0.42
C LEU A 64 14.24 8.62 0.05
N ALA A 65 13.00 8.92 -0.37
CA ALA A 65 11.83 8.12 -0.07
C ALA A 65 11.96 6.72 -0.70
N LYS A 66 12.34 6.64 -1.99
CA LYS A 66 12.61 5.38 -2.68
C LYS A 66 13.63 4.53 -1.91
N LYS A 67 14.77 5.11 -1.50
CA LYS A 67 15.81 4.37 -0.79
C LYS A 67 15.33 3.78 0.55
N ARG A 68 14.44 4.48 1.25
CA ARG A 68 13.83 3.96 2.49
C ARG A 68 12.84 2.83 2.19
N LEU A 69 12.02 3.00 1.16
CA LEU A 69 11.08 1.97 0.71
C LEU A 69 11.79 0.72 0.19
N ASP A 70 12.94 0.84 -0.50
CA ASP A 70 13.76 -0.29 -0.91
C ASP A 70 14.13 -1.17 0.30
N VAL A 71 14.49 -0.57 1.44
CA VAL A 71 14.77 -1.32 2.68
C VAL A 71 13.50 -1.97 3.24
N THR A 72 12.40 -1.21 3.33
CA THR A 72 11.12 -1.72 3.83
C THR A 72 10.60 -2.90 3.00
N LEU A 73 10.72 -2.84 1.67
CA LEU A 73 10.31 -3.93 0.77
C LEU A 73 11.19 -5.17 0.96
N GLN A 74 12.50 -5.01 1.15
CA GLN A 74 13.39 -6.14 1.42
C GLN A 74 13.14 -6.79 2.80
N GLU A 75 12.81 -6.00 3.82
CA GLU A 75 12.48 -6.52 5.16
C GLU A 75 11.14 -7.28 5.18
N ARG A 76 10.22 -6.93 4.29
CA ARG A 76 8.86 -7.52 4.18
C ARG A 76 8.69 -8.43 2.96
N LYS A 77 9.80 -8.90 2.41
CA LYS A 77 9.86 -9.62 1.15
C LYS A 77 9.09 -10.94 1.23
N THR A 78 8.25 -11.17 0.23
CA THR A 78 7.51 -12.42 0.02
C THR A 78 7.68 -12.87 -1.44
N PRO A 79 7.48 -14.17 -1.75
CA PRO A 79 7.54 -14.65 -3.12
C PRO A 79 6.60 -13.91 -4.08
N GLU A 80 5.39 -13.59 -3.63
CA GLU A 80 4.39 -12.86 -4.40
C GLU A 80 4.77 -11.38 -4.63
N MET A 81 5.33 -10.71 -3.62
CA MET A 81 5.86 -9.34 -3.79
C MET A 81 7.04 -9.32 -4.76
N GLU A 82 7.97 -10.26 -4.65
CA GLU A 82 9.09 -10.38 -5.58
C GLU A 82 8.64 -10.60 -7.01
N TYR A 83 7.68 -11.51 -7.20
CA TYR A 83 7.12 -11.75 -8.52
C TYR A 83 6.49 -10.48 -9.07
N PHE A 84 5.69 -9.76 -8.27
CA PHE A 84 5.06 -8.52 -8.70
C PHE A 84 6.09 -7.46 -9.09
N LEU A 85 7.08 -7.21 -8.23
CA LEU A 85 8.10 -6.19 -8.47
C LEU A 85 8.95 -6.54 -9.69
N ASN A 86 9.33 -7.81 -9.90
CA ASN A 86 10.13 -8.20 -11.06
C ASN A 86 9.34 -8.21 -12.36
N THR A 87 8.02 -8.46 -12.30
CA THR A 87 7.17 -8.61 -13.50
C THR A 87 6.54 -7.28 -13.93
N PHE A 88 6.12 -6.45 -12.99
CA PHE A 88 5.31 -5.25 -13.28
C PHE A 88 6.01 -3.93 -12.98
N ALA A 89 6.86 -3.85 -11.94
CA ALA A 89 7.46 -2.57 -11.56
C ALA A 89 8.36 -1.92 -12.63
N PRO A 90 9.13 -2.66 -13.46
CA PRO A 90 9.94 -2.04 -14.52
C PRO A 90 9.12 -1.22 -15.53
N SER A 91 7.85 -1.59 -15.75
CA SER A 91 6.95 -0.85 -16.64
C SER A 91 6.62 0.56 -16.13
N PHE A 92 6.83 0.85 -14.84
CA PHE A 92 6.62 2.18 -14.24
C PHE A 92 7.82 3.12 -14.41
N GLU A 93 8.97 2.60 -14.86
CA GLU A 93 10.12 3.42 -15.22
C GLU A 93 10.06 3.89 -16.68
N LEU A 94 9.22 3.25 -17.49
CA LEU A 94 8.98 3.61 -18.88
C LEU A 94 8.26 4.96 -18.99
N SER A 95 8.70 5.78 -19.94
CA SER A 95 7.98 6.98 -20.35
C SER A 95 6.69 6.63 -21.10
N LEU A 96 5.75 7.60 -21.19
CA LEU A 96 4.50 7.41 -21.95
C LEU A 96 4.72 6.95 -23.40
N ASP A 97 5.80 7.39 -24.03
CA ASP A 97 6.18 7.00 -25.39
C ASP A 97 6.69 5.55 -25.47
N GLU A 98 7.24 5.00 -24.38
CA GLU A 98 7.75 3.63 -24.30
C GLU A 98 6.66 2.59 -23.94
N ILE A 99 5.50 3.06 -23.48
CA ILE A 99 4.34 2.23 -23.11
C ILE A 99 3.39 2.01 -24.32
N SER A 100 3.55 2.80 -25.39
CA SER A 100 2.64 2.83 -26.56
C SER A 100 2.97 1.82 -27.66
#